data_AF-A0A2G9SQP0-F1
#
_entry.id   AF-A0A2G9SQP0-F1
#
_cell.length_a   1.000
_cell.length_b   1.000
_cell.length_c   1.000
_cell.angle_alpha   90.00
_cell.angle_beta   90.00
_cell.angle_gamma   90.00
#
_symmetry.space_group_name_H-M   'P 1'
#
loop_
_entity.id
_entity.type
_entity.pdbx_description
1 polymer ?
#
loop_
_entity_poly.entity_id
_entity_poly.type
_entity_poly.pdbx_seq_one_letter_code
_entity_poly.pdbx_strand_id
1 'polypeptide(L)'
;MDTALKKVLEARAAIRAALAEQRAQLSEKQWLERSQKIFDVLKADDALQRAKVVHCFISMPKRREVNTEPILQWLQAQGKEIAVPVMKSRNLVSVRFLGMDKLATGVFEVLEPTEHITIDESTLDVVLTPLLACDRQGNRLGYGKGFYDNFLHALLRRAFSHEKSDLPFHSKS
;
A
#
# COMPACT_ATOMS: atom_id res chain seq x y z
N MET A 1 -19.50 -10.07 22.97
CA MET A 1 -19.05 -9.99 21.56
C MET A 1 -19.97 -10.89 20.76
N ASP A 2 -20.61 -10.36 19.71
CA ASP A 2 -21.56 -11.09 18.86
C ASP A 2 -20.92 -12.39 18.31
N THR A 3 -21.60 -13.53 18.49
CA THR A 3 -21.17 -14.86 18.01
C THR A 3 -20.89 -14.86 16.51
N ALA A 4 -21.64 -14.07 15.73
CA ALA A 4 -21.42 -13.93 14.29
C ALA A 4 -20.11 -13.19 13.98
N LEU A 5 -19.83 -12.08 14.67
CA LEU A 5 -18.58 -11.33 14.52
C LEU A 5 -17.36 -12.18 14.89
N LYS A 6 -17.45 -12.95 15.98
CA LYS A 6 -16.38 -13.88 16.39
C LYS A 6 -16.06 -14.89 15.29
N LYS A 7 -17.09 -15.52 14.72
CA LYS A 7 -16.95 -16.50 13.63
C LYS A 7 -16.28 -15.91 12.38
N VAL A 8 -16.63 -14.67 12.01
CA VAL A 8 -15.99 -13.98 10.88
C VAL A 8 -14.52 -13.69 11.15
N LEU A 9 -14.17 -13.24 12.36
CA LEU A 9 -12.78 -12.95 12.73
C LEU A 9 -11.92 -14.22 12.71
N GLU A 10 -12.44 -15.32 13.22
CA GLU A 10 -11.79 -16.64 13.21
C GLU A 10 -11.59 -17.14 11.78
N ALA A 11 -12.61 -17.06 10.92
CA ALA A 11 -12.50 -17.45 9.52
C ALA A 11 -11.42 -16.63 8.77
N ARG A 12 -11.38 -15.31 8.97
CA ARG A 12 -10.34 -14.45 8.36
C ARG A 12 -8.95 -14.81 8.90
N ALA A 13 -8.82 -15.13 10.19
CA ALA A 13 -7.54 -15.55 10.76
C ALA A 13 -7.06 -16.88 10.16
N ALA A 14 -7.94 -17.86 10.01
CA ALA A 14 -7.62 -19.15 9.38
C ALA A 14 -7.16 -18.99 7.92
N ILE A 15 -7.88 -18.17 7.13
CA ILE A 15 -7.49 -17.87 5.75
C ILE A 15 -6.12 -17.17 5.70
N ARG A 16 -5.85 -16.22 6.61
CA ARG A 16 -4.53 -15.57 6.68
C ARG A 16 -3.42 -16.59 6.95
N ALA A 17 -3.60 -17.47 7.92
CA ALA A 17 -2.59 -18.48 8.25
C ALA A 17 -2.31 -19.40 7.05
N ALA A 18 -3.36 -19.94 6.42
CA ALA A 18 -3.22 -20.84 5.27
C ALA A 18 -2.51 -20.18 4.07
N LEU A 19 -2.87 -18.94 3.73
CA LEU A 19 -2.27 -18.23 2.60
C LEU A 19 -0.84 -17.75 2.89
N ALA A 20 -0.54 -17.36 4.13
CA ALA A 20 0.81 -17.02 4.54
C ALA A 20 1.74 -18.22 4.42
N GLU A 21 1.29 -19.40 4.85
CA GLU A 21 2.00 -20.67 4.73
C GLU A 21 2.25 -21.02 3.26
N GLN A 22 1.21 -20.99 2.42
CA GLN A 22 1.35 -21.25 0.98
C GLN A 22 2.33 -20.30 0.30
N ARG A 23 2.33 -19.01 0.68
CA ARG A 23 3.24 -18.03 0.10
C ARG A 23 4.68 -18.20 0.60
N ALA A 24 4.86 -18.64 1.84
CA ALA A 24 6.17 -18.95 2.41
C ALA A 24 6.86 -20.13 1.69
N GLN A 25 6.07 -21.05 1.13
CA GLN A 25 6.57 -22.19 0.35
C GLN A 25 7.08 -21.84 -1.06
N LEU A 26 6.91 -20.59 -1.52
CA LEU A 26 7.48 -20.16 -2.79
C LEU A 26 9.01 -20.17 -2.72
N SER A 27 9.64 -20.84 -3.69
CA SER A 27 11.06 -20.69 -3.90
C SER A 27 11.38 -19.25 -4.28
N GLU A 28 12.62 -18.82 -4.02
CA GLU A 28 13.05 -17.47 -4.39
C GLU A 28 12.86 -17.18 -5.88
N LYS A 29 13.19 -18.16 -6.74
CA LYS A 29 12.95 -18.08 -8.18
C LYS A 29 11.48 -17.86 -8.51
N GLN A 30 10.57 -18.66 -7.96
CA GLN A 30 9.13 -18.52 -8.21
C GLN A 30 8.59 -17.18 -7.73
N TRP A 31 9.05 -16.73 -6.57
CA TRP A 31 8.66 -15.45 -5.99
C TRP A 31 9.10 -14.26 -6.86
N LEU A 32 10.34 -14.26 -7.33
CA LEU A 32 10.88 -13.21 -8.21
C LEU A 32 10.21 -13.24 -9.58
N GLU A 33 10.02 -14.42 -10.19
CA GLU A 33 9.31 -14.55 -11.48
C GLU A 33 7.87 -14.04 -11.42
N ARG A 34 7.15 -14.33 -10.33
CA ARG A 34 5.78 -13.83 -10.12
C ARG A 34 5.77 -12.32 -9.84
N SER A 35 6.74 -11.82 -9.08
CA SER A 35 6.86 -10.38 -8.82
C SER A 35 7.15 -9.61 -10.10
N GLN A 36 8.03 -10.14 -10.97
CA GLN A 36 8.33 -9.55 -12.27
C GLN A 36 7.08 -9.47 -13.15
N LYS A 37 6.28 -10.54 -13.22
CA LYS A 37 5.01 -10.53 -13.99
C LYS A 37 4.03 -9.47 -13.48
N ILE A 38 3.95 -9.26 -12.17
CA ILE A 38 3.12 -8.20 -11.58
C ILE A 38 3.66 -6.83 -11.96
N PHE A 39 4.98 -6.64 -11.90
CA PHE A 39 5.61 -5.40 -12.33
C PHE A 39 5.35 -5.11 -13.82
N ASP A 40 5.44 -6.11 -14.70
CA ASP A 40 5.18 -5.94 -16.14
C ASP A 40 3.74 -5.45 -16.40
N VAL A 41 2.76 -5.99 -15.66
CA VAL A 41 1.36 -5.52 -15.72
C VAL A 41 1.23 -4.09 -15.21
N LEU A 42 1.79 -3.78 -14.04
CA LEU A 42 1.72 -2.44 -13.45
C LEU A 42 2.40 -1.39 -14.34
N LYS A 43 3.53 -1.75 -14.96
CA LYS A 43 4.25 -0.88 -15.88
C LYS A 43 3.40 -0.52 -17.10
N ALA A 44 2.47 -1.37 -17.51
CA ALA A 44 1.56 -1.10 -18.62
C ALA A 44 0.24 -0.40 -18.19
N ASP A 45 0.02 -0.17 -16.89
CA ASP A 45 -1.22 0.41 -16.38
C ASP A 45 -1.31 1.92 -16.64
N ASP A 46 -2.42 2.36 -17.24
CA ASP A 46 -2.64 3.76 -17.63
C ASP A 46 -2.72 4.73 -16.45
N ALA A 47 -3.22 4.29 -15.28
CA ALA A 47 -3.29 5.14 -14.11
C ALA A 47 -1.87 5.34 -13.55
N LEU A 48 -1.08 4.28 -13.46
CA LEU A 48 0.30 4.36 -12.98
C LEU A 48 1.22 5.15 -13.94
N GLN A 49 1.03 4.98 -15.25
CA GLN A 49 1.75 5.74 -16.27
C GLN A 49 1.50 7.25 -16.15
N ARG A 50 0.25 7.67 -15.91
CA ARG A 50 -0.13 9.08 -15.79
C ARG A 50 0.13 9.69 -14.41
N ALA A 51 0.25 8.87 -13.37
CA ALA A 51 0.48 9.32 -12.00
C ALA A 51 1.77 10.16 -11.88
N LYS A 52 1.69 11.28 -11.15
CA LYS A 52 2.83 12.11 -10.78
C LYS A 52 3.35 11.75 -9.39
N VAL A 53 2.43 11.45 -8.46
CA VAL A 53 2.74 11.05 -7.09
C VAL A 53 2.18 9.66 -6.80
N VAL A 54 3.07 8.71 -6.50
CA VAL A 54 2.71 7.31 -6.26
C VAL A 54 3.09 6.91 -4.84
N HIS A 55 2.12 6.46 -4.05
CA HIS A 55 2.38 5.77 -2.80
C HIS A 55 2.66 4.28 -3.07
N CYS A 56 3.83 3.78 -2.68
CA CYS A 56 4.23 2.40 -2.84
C CYS A 56 4.79 1.85 -1.53
N PHE A 57 4.36 0.66 -1.12
CA PHE A 57 4.94 0.02 0.06
C PHE A 57 6.34 -0.53 -0.21
N ILE A 58 7.18 -0.55 0.81
CA ILE A 58 8.46 -1.27 0.77
C ILE A 58 8.17 -2.72 1.12
N SER A 59 8.43 -3.62 0.17
CA SER A 59 8.11 -5.04 0.33
C SER A 59 8.95 -5.71 1.42
N MET A 60 8.40 -6.76 2.04
CA MET A 60 9.09 -7.59 3.03
C MET A 60 9.48 -8.95 2.41
N PRO A 61 10.73 -9.16 1.97
CA PRO A 61 11.16 -10.41 1.33
C PRO A 61 10.95 -11.65 2.21
N LYS A 62 11.15 -11.54 3.53
CA LYS A 62 10.90 -12.62 4.50
C LYS A 62 9.46 -13.13 4.49
N ARG A 63 8.50 -12.32 4.03
CA ARG A 63 7.08 -12.67 3.91
C ARG A 63 6.65 -13.01 2.50
N ARG A 64 7.61 -13.04 1.55
CA ARG A 64 7.39 -13.25 0.11
C ARG A 64 6.28 -12.33 -0.43
N GLU A 65 6.23 -11.10 0.06
CA GLU A 65 5.40 -10.04 -0.56
C GLU A 65 5.89 -9.77 -1.97
N VAL A 66 5.02 -9.28 -2.86
CA VAL A 66 5.45 -8.84 -4.20
C VAL A 66 6.65 -7.92 -4.05
N ASN A 67 7.76 -8.25 -4.72
CA ASN A 67 8.96 -7.43 -4.66
C ASN A 67 8.68 -6.07 -5.32
N THR A 68 8.68 -5.00 -4.51
CA THR A 68 8.40 -3.64 -5.00
C THR A 68 9.64 -2.85 -5.37
N GLU A 69 10.85 -3.36 -5.13
CA GLU A 69 12.09 -2.65 -5.47
C GLU A 69 12.20 -2.30 -6.96
N PRO A 70 11.93 -3.21 -7.93
CA PRO A 70 11.93 -2.86 -9.35
C PRO A 70 10.88 -1.79 -9.70
N ILE A 71 9.74 -1.78 -9.01
CA ILE A 71 8.68 -0.78 -9.20
C ILE A 71 9.17 0.59 -8.71
N LEU A 72 9.74 0.67 -7.51
CA LEU A 72 10.28 1.90 -6.93
C LEU A 72 11.39 2.50 -7.81
N GLN A 73 12.34 1.67 -8.25
CA GLN A 73 13.41 2.10 -9.15
C GLN A 73 12.88 2.61 -10.49
N TRP A 74 11.90 1.90 -11.07
CA TRP A 74 11.28 2.33 -12.32
C TRP A 74 10.53 3.66 -12.16
N LEU A 75 9.70 3.81 -11.12
CA LEU A 75 9.00 5.07 -10.83
C LEU A 75 9.97 6.24 -10.67
N GLN A 76 11.09 6.02 -9.99
CA GLN A 76 12.13 7.04 -9.77
C GLN A 76 12.81 7.41 -11.08
N ALA A 77 13.11 6.42 -11.94
CA ALA A 77 13.66 6.65 -13.26
C ALA A 77 12.71 7.40 -14.20
N GLN A 78 11.39 7.32 -13.96
CA GLN A 78 10.38 8.13 -14.66
C GLN A 78 10.24 9.56 -14.08
N GLY A 79 11.02 9.92 -13.05
CA GLY A 79 10.95 11.23 -12.41
C GLY A 79 9.66 11.47 -11.61
N LYS A 80 8.94 10.40 -11.24
CA LYS A 80 7.73 10.49 -10.41
C LYS A 80 8.10 10.74 -8.95
N GLU A 81 7.26 11.46 -8.23
CA GLU A 81 7.37 11.56 -6.78
C GLU A 81 6.84 10.27 -6.14
N ILE A 82 7.63 9.69 -5.25
CA ILE A 82 7.28 8.42 -4.61
C ILE A 82 7.10 8.66 -3.12
N ALA A 83 5.95 8.22 -2.61
CA ALA A 83 5.68 8.11 -1.19
C ALA A 83 5.82 6.66 -0.74
N VAL A 84 6.38 6.46 0.46
CA VAL A 84 6.42 5.17 1.14
C VAL A 84 5.75 5.30 2.52
N PRO A 85 5.11 4.24 3.02
CA PRO A 85 4.43 4.26 4.31
C PRO A 85 5.43 4.23 5.46
N VAL A 86 5.27 5.13 6.43
CA VAL A 86 5.93 5.04 7.75
C VAL A 86 4.87 4.96 8.83
N MET A 87 5.09 4.09 9.81
CA MET A 87 4.21 3.98 10.96
C MET A 87 4.53 5.09 11.96
N LYS A 88 3.58 6.01 12.18
CA LYS A 88 3.64 6.98 13.28
C LYS A 88 2.56 6.63 14.30
N SER A 89 2.99 6.11 15.44
CA SER A 89 2.14 5.60 16.53
C SER A 89 1.23 4.45 16.09
N ARG A 90 0.04 4.75 15.55
CA ARG A 90 -0.95 3.77 15.06
C ARG A 90 -1.48 4.09 13.65
N ASN A 91 -0.95 5.12 13.00
CA ASN A 91 -1.36 5.55 11.68
C ASN A 91 -0.20 5.36 10.69
N LEU A 92 -0.55 5.09 9.43
CA LEU A 92 0.39 5.23 8.33
C LEU A 92 0.40 6.68 7.89
N VAL A 93 1.60 7.20 7.68
CA VAL A 93 1.82 8.48 7.02
C VAL A 93 2.65 8.26 5.77
N SER A 94 2.37 9.04 4.72
CA SER A 94 3.18 9.05 3.51
C SER A 94 4.42 9.92 3.69
N VAL A 95 5.60 9.33 3.52
CA VAL A 95 6.87 10.07 3.49
C VAL A 95 7.56 9.88 2.15
N ARG A 96 8.35 10.86 1.72
CA ARG A 96 9.06 10.83 0.45
C ARG A 96 10.12 9.72 0.46
N PHE A 97 10.10 8.90 -0.59
CA PHE A 97 11.16 7.95 -0.88
C PHE A 97 12.31 8.66 -1.60
N LEU A 98 13.52 8.56 -1.03
CA LEU A 98 14.70 9.25 -1.53
C LEU A 98 15.70 8.32 -2.25
N GLY A 99 15.36 7.03 -2.38
CA GLY A 99 16.22 6.00 -2.94
C GLY A 99 16.42 4.82 -2.00
N MET A 100 16.85 3.69 -2.56
CA MET A 100 17.09 2.46 -1.80
C MET A 100 18.24 2.62 -0.79
N ASP A 101 19.22 3.47 -1.09
CA ASP A 101 20.35 3.82 -0.22
C ASP A 101 19.96 4.69 0.98
N LYS A 102 18.75 5.25 0.95
CA LYS A 102 18.14 6.04 2.05
C LYS A 102 17.14 5.22 2.86
N LEU A 103 17.21 3.90 2.75
CA LEU A 103 16.47 2.97 3.59
C LEU A 103 17.43 2.31 4.60
N ALA A 104 16.96 2.16 5.83
CA ALA A 104 17.66 1.42 6.88
C ALA A 104 16.72 0.39 7.51
N THR A 105 17.28 -0.68 8.06
CA THR A 105 16.50 -1.68 8.79
C THR A 105 15.92 -1.04 10.06
N GLY A 106 14.61 -0.87 10.08
CA GLY A 106 13.84 -0.37 11.21
C GLY A 106 13.40 -1.47 12.17
N VAL A 107 12.41 -1.15 12.99
CA VAL A 107 11.85 -2.09 13.97
C VAL A 107 11.15 -3.23 13.23
N PHE A 108 11.36 -4.48 13.68
CA PHE A 108 10.86 -5.70 13.03
C PHE A 108 11.50 -6.06 11.69
N GLU A 109 12.72 -5.59 11.43
CA GLU A 109 13.52 -5.92 10.23
C GLU A 109 12.88 -5.47 8.91
N VAL A 110 12.05 -4.44 8.98
CA VAL A 110 11.44 -3.79 7.81
C VAL A 110 12.34 -2.63 7.41
N LEU A 111 12.58 -2.47 6.11
CA LEU A 111 13.28 -1.30 5.59
C LEU A 111 12.39 -0.06 5.75
N GLU A 112 12.93 0.97 6.40
CA GLU A 112 12.27 2.25 6.64
C GLU A 112 13.14 3.40 6.11
N PRO A 113 12.55 4.49 5.61
CA PRO A 113 13.29 5.69 5.23
C PRO A 113 14.08 6.27 6.39
N THR A 114 15.33 6.65 6.14
CA THR A 114 16.17 7.32 7.15
C THR A 114 15.71 8.75 7.44
N GLU A 115 14.95 9.35 6.52
CA GLU A 115 14.41 10.70 6.62
C GLU A 115 12.90 10.69 6.43
N HIS A 116 12.17 11.41 7.28
CA HIS A 116 10.71 11.43 7.28
C HIS A 116 10.16 12.74 6.71
N ILE A 117 10.50 13.04 5.46
CA ILE A 117 9.94 14.19 4.73
C ILE A 117 8.49 13.85 4.37
N THR A 118 7.53 14.57 4.94
CA THR A 118 6.10 14.24 4.78
C THR A 118 5.61 14.69 3.41
N ILE A 119 4.76 13.87 2.78
CA ILE A 119 4.06 14.24 1.55
C ILE A 119 2.61 14.59 1.90
N ASP A 120 2.05 15.59 1.22
CA ASP A 120 0.63 15.87 1.29
C ASP A 120 -0.15 14.72 0.65
N GLU A 121 -0.85 13.96 1.49
CA GLU A 121 -1.59 12.77 1.07
C GLU A 121 -2.74 13.08 0.11
N SER A 122 -3.18 14.34 -0.01
CA SER A 122 -4.17 14.77 -1.00
C SER A 122 -3.64 14.81 -2.44
N THR A 123 -2.31 14.80 -2.63
CA THR A 123 -1.68 14.82 -3.95
C THR A 123 -1.42 13.42 -4.53
N LEU A 124 -1.71 12.37 -3.77
CA LEU A 124 -1.49 10.99 -4.20
C LEU A 124 -2.42 10.63 -5.36
N ASP A 125 -1.85 10.27 -6.51
CA ASP A 125 -2.61 9.82 -7.68
C ASP A 125 -2.91 8.32 -7.60
N VAL A 126 -1.95 7.53 -7.13
CA VAL A 126 -2.04 6.06 -7.04
C VAL A 126 -1.47 5.56 -5.72
N VAL A 127 -2.16 4.60 -5.10
CA VAL A 127 -1.71 3.90 -3.89
C VAL A 127 -1.57 2.41 -4.16
N LEU A 128 -0.34 1.92 -4.23
CA LEU A 128 -0.02 0.50 -4.26
C LEU A 128 -0.01 -0.05 -2.83
N THR A 129 -1.01 -0.84 -2.50
CA THR A 129 -1.17 -1.39 -1.14
C THR A 129 -0.67 -2.83 -1.01
N PRO A 130 0.00 -3.20 0.09
CA PRO A 130 0.36 -4.58 0.36
C PRO A 130 -0.91 -5.40 0.68
N LEU A 131 -0.87 -6.67 0.30
CA LEU A 131 -1.93 -7.63 0.58
C LEU A 131 -1.37 -9.02 0.85
N LEU A 132 -2.15 -9.82 1.57
CA LEU A 132 -1.93 -11.26 1.66
C LEU A 132 -2.75 -11.99 0.59
N ALA A 133 -4.00 -11.57 0.40
CA ALA A 133 -4.84 -11.98 -0.71
C ALA A 133 -5.87 -10.91 -1.07
N CYS A 134 -6.38 -11.03 -2.28
CA CYS A 134 -7.59 -10.39 -2.73
C CYS A 134 -8.50 -11.42 -3.42
N ASP A 135 -9.79 -11.11 -3.53
CA ASP A 135 -10.71 -11.86 -4.39
C ASP A 135 -11.06 -11.07 -5.66
N ARG A 136 -11.86 -11.69 -6.54
CA ARG A 136 -12.31 -11.08 -7.80
C ARG A 136 -13.25 -9.89 -7.62
N GLN A 137 -13.81 -9.70 -6.42
CA GLN A 137 -14.67 -8.56 -6.09
C GLN A 137 -13.85 -7.39 -5.53
N GLY A 138 -12.53 -7.53 -5.39
CA GLY A 138 -11.66 -6.50 -4.84
C GLY A 138 -11.59 -6.51 -3.32
N ASN A 139 -12.15 -7.51 -2.63
CA ASN A 139 -12.00 -7.61 -1.18
C ASN A 139 -10.55 -7.88 -0.83
N ARG A 140 -9.96 -7.04 0.03
CA ARG A 140 -8.57 -7.18 0.48
C ARG A 140 -8.48 -7.90 1.82
N LEU A 141 -7.55 -8.85 1.92
CA LEU A 141 -7.12 -9.45 3.18
C LEU A 141 -5.67 -9.03 3.46
N GLY A 142 -5.49 -8.08 4.40
CA GLY A 142 -4.18 -7.73 4.94
C GLY A 142 -3.81 -8.55 6.18
N TYR A 143 -2.72 -8.16 6.85
CA TYR A 143 -2.18 -8.85 8.05
C TYR A 143 -2.98 -8.63 9.35
N GLY A 144 -4.13 -7.96 9.29
CA GLY A 144 -5.07 -7.88 10.42
C GLY A 144 -4.89 -6.69 11.38
N LYS A 145 -3.93 -5.80 11.15
CA LYS A 145 -3.73 -4.58 11.95
C LYS A 145 -4.53 -3.36 11.48
N GLY A 146 -5.16 -3.43 10.30
CA GLY A 146 -6.03 -2.36 9.79
C GLY A 146 -5.30 -1.07 9.35
N PHE A 147 -3.97 -1.04 9.31
CA PHE A 147 -3.21 0.15 8.97
C PHE A 147 -3.61 0.77 7.62
N TYR A 148 -3.65 -0.04 6.56
CA TYR A 148 -4.08 0.42 5.24
C TYR A 148 -5.58 0.71 5.14
N ASP A 149 -6.42 0.01 5.92
CA ASP A 149 -7.86 0.29 5.94
C ASP A 149 -8.12 1.69 6.53
N ASN A 150 -7.45 2.02 7.64
CA ASN A 150 -7.52 3.34 8.26
C ASN A 150 -6.94 4.43 7.34
N PHE A 151 -5.81 4.16 6.70
CA PHE A 151 -5.15 5.07 5.77
C PHE A 151 -6.05 5.41 4.57
N LEU A 152 -6.55 4.39 3.86
CA LEU A 152 -7.43 4.58 2.70
C LEU A 152 -8.73 5.28 3.07
N HIS A 153 -9.33 4.93 4.21
CA HIS A 153 -10.54 5.61 4.68
C HIS A 153 -10.29 7.09 5.01
N ALA A 154 -9.12 7.43 5.56
CA ALA A 154 -8.73 8.81 5.80
C ALA A 154 -8.48 9.59 4.50
N LEU A 155 -7.87 8.97 3.49
CA LEU A 155 -7.71 9.56 2.15
C LEU A 155 -9.07 9.87 1.51
N LEU A 156 -9.97 8.89 1.49
CA LEU A 156 -11.31 9.04 0.90
C LEU A 156 -12.09 10.15 1.61
N ARG A 157 -12.06 10.20 2.95
CA ARG A 157 -12.71 11.28 3.70
C ARG A 157 -12.21 12.65 3.28
N ARG A 158 -10.91 12.84 3.07
CA ARG A 158 -10.33 14.12 2.64
C ARG A 158 -10.77 14.49 1.23
N ALA A 159 -10.72 13.55 0.29
CA ALA A 159 -11.19 13.76 -1.08
C ALA A 159 -12.65 14.25 -1.11
N PHE A 160 -13.55 13.59 -0.38
CA PHE A 160 -14.97 13.99 -0.31
C PHE A 160 -15.24 15.23 0.57
N SER A 161 -14.27 15.67 1.37
CA SER A 161 -14.38 16.92 2.14
C SER A 161 -14.08 18.14 1.28
N HIS A 162 -13.16 18.01 0.32
CA HIS A 162 -12.81 19.07 -0.62
C HIS A 162 -13.85 19.26 -1.74
N GLU A 163 -14.55 18.22 -2.18
CA GLU A 163 -15.64 18.38 -3.16
C GLU A 163 -16.84 19.20 -2.63
N LYS A 164 -17.06 19.23 -1.31
CA LYS A 164 -18.15 20.02 -0.71
C LYS A 164 -17.83 21.50 -0.54
N SER A 165 -16.55 21.90 -0.56
CA SER A 165 -16.16 23.32 -0.48
C SER A 165 -16.21 24.05 -1.81
N ASP A 166 -16.28 23.32 -2.94
CA ASP A 166 -16.27 23.88 -4.29
C ASP A 166 -17.67 24.01 -4.91
N LEU A 167 -18.74 23.71 -4.14
CA LEU A 167 -20.11 23.97 -4.57
C LEU A 167 -20.40 25.47 -4.42
N PRO A 168 -20.70 26.21 -5.51
CA PRO A 168 -21.09 27.60 -5.39
C PRO A 168 -22.43 27.66 -4.67
N PHE A 169 -22.42 28.13 -3.42
CA PHE A 169 -23.62 28.55 -2.69
C PHE A 169 -24.37 29.57 -3.54
N HIS A 170 -25.36 29.12 -4.32
CA HIS A 170 -26.41 30.01 -4.80
C HIS A 170 -27.43 30.13 -3.69
N SER A 171 -27.21 31.11 -2.81
CA SER A 171 -28.30 31.65 -1.99
C SER A 171 -29.31 32.28 -2.95
N LYS A 172 -30.47 31.66 -3.13
CA LYS A 172 -31.65 32.39 -3.59
C LYS A 172 -32.51 32.70 -2.37
N SER A 173 -32.65 34.02 -2.21
CA SER A 173 -33.59 34.76 -1.38
C SER A 173 -35.03 34.34 -1.61
#